data_AF-A0A5N3PJD1-F1
#
_entry.id   AF-A0A5N3PJD1-F1
#
_cell.length_a   1.000
_cell.length_b   1.000
_cell.length_c   1.000
_cell.angle_alpha   90.00
_cell.angle_beta   90.00
_cell.angle_gamma   90.00
#
_symmetry.space_group_name_H-M   'P 1'
#
loop_
_entity.id
_entity.type
_entity.pdbx_description
1 polymer ?
#
loop_
_entity_poly.entity_id
_entity_poly.type
_entity_poly.pdbx_seq_one_letter_code
_entity_poly.pdbx_strand_id
1 'polypeptide(L)'
;MESEIPTFPAHIVMGAFLILLPSTWIAASRFKDNPTRFLIAAIWLRYLMSAFHEYTYSPIAGGLSLNALASVILTAIGFAVVDKRLLKLKALGAVYLMIAVLAVSAIANGRVEGVGSLAKWGYLITLTIAAYEALRRHGSVALFCGLLTVFLPPLALQLLSVVMGLGKGSEEDGSICFIGGYNHEAAFSIIVLTFLYCSCFLAPDKPRLTVLCIAAALLALLLANYRTSLLAALPILAAIIFFGAIRRISPSGRPVIVIVIGLAGAILLYALASAMHQRFSDLFVVLSNSAGLLKPPEYYTEAEADLLSARAIIWSRYITAYLNGSVTNLALGFGPESWDGVFSHYAHNTFVSVLYEAGLFGLVSLVYLFALNFKLAMRTASGRRPLIMGAHIGFFVLNLATMPFWLIEGNVLLALTLAYTLHAQVLRRIRMPRMRLEMSTR
;
A
#
# COMPACT_ATOMS: atom_id res chain seq x y z
N MET A 1 -17.99 -1.15 -25.97
CA MET A 1 -18.91 -1.65 -24.92
C MET A 1 -18.12 -1.59 -23.63
N GLU A 2 -18.36 -0.58 -22.81
CA GLU A 2 -17.87 -0.58 -21.42
C GLU A 2 -18.52 -1.80 -20.75
N SER A 3 -17.74 -2.84 -20.49
CA SER A 3 -18.23 -4.00 -19.76
C SER A 3 -18.66 -3.51 -18.38
N GLU A 4 -19.96 -3.53 -18.09
CA GLU A 4 -20.49 -3.27 -16.76
C GLU A 4 -19.66 -4.07 -15.75
N ILE A 5 -18.98 -3.36 -14.85
CA ILE A 5 -18.24 -4.00 -13.75
C ILE A 5 -19.30 -4.76 -12.96
N PRO A 6 -19.18 -6.08 -12.76
CA PRO A 6 -20.19 -6.83 -12.03
C PRO A 6 -20.17 -6.37 -10.56
N THR A 7 -21.12 -5.51 -10.23
CA THR A 7 -21.31 -4.92 -8.91
C THR A 7 -22.47 -5.59 -8.19
N PHE A 8 -22.39 -5.59 -6.87
CA PHE A 8 -23.52 -5.98 -6.06
C PHE A 8 -24.56 -4.85 -6.01
N PRO A 9 -25.86 -5.17 -6.03
CA PRO A 9 -26.89 -4.21 -5.67
C PRO A 9 -26.58 -3.52 -4.34
N ALA A 10 -26.86 -2.23 -4.25
CA ALA A 10 -26.56 -1.39 -3.08
C ALA A 10 -27.02 -2.00 -1.75
N HIS A 11 -28.17 -2.68 -1.73
CA HIS A 11 -28.71 -3.32 -0.53
C HIS A 11 -27.88 -4.53 -0.05
N ILE A 12 -27.22 -5.25 -0.96
CA ILE A 12 -26.32 -6.37 -0.60
C ILE A 12 -25.03 -5.81 0.02
N VAL A 13 -24.44 -4.80 -0.60
CA VAL A 13 -23.23 -4.12 -0.06
C VAL A 13 -23.54 -3.55 1.31
N MET A 14 -24.63 -2.80 1.45
CA MET A 14 -25.05 -2.24 2.73
C MET A 14 -25.34 -3.34 3.76
N GLY A 15 -26.04 -4.41 3.36
CA GLY A 15 -26.34 -5.55 4.21
C GLY A 15 -25.08 -6.21 4.79
N ALA A 16 -24.06 -6.46 3.97
CA ALA A 16 -22.80 -7.04 4.41
C ALA A 16 -22.09 -6.14 5.45
N PHE A 17 -22.01 -4.83 5.18
CA PHE A 17 -21.41 -3.88 6.12
C PHE A 17 -22.21 -3.73 7.41
N LEU A 18 -23.55 -3.69 7.35
CA LEU A 18 -24.41 -3.58 8.54
C LEU A 18 -24.39 -4.85 9.40
N ILE A 19 -24.38 -6.04 8.79
CA ILE A 19 -24.29 -7.32 9.52
C ILE A 19 -22.97 -7.41 10.30
N LEU A 20 -21.88 -6.90 9.72
CA LEU A 20 -20.55 -6.95 10.32
C LEU A 20 -20.23 -5.73 11.20
N LEU A 21 -21.01 -4.65 11.11
CA LEU A 21 -20.84 -3.43 11.91
C LEU A 21 -20.83 -3.71 13.42
N PRO A 22 -21.70 -4.56 14.02
CA PRO A 22 -21.63 -4.88 15.44
C PRO A 22 -20.25 -5.42 15.86
N SER A 23 -19.61 -6.23 15.03
CA SER A 23 -18.28 -6.78 15.35
C SER A 23 -17.20 -5.69 15.41
N THR A 24 -17.19 -4.79 14.42
CA THR A 24 -16.29 -3.64 14.37
C THR A 24 -16.59 -2.63 15.47
N TRP A 25 -17.87 -2.39 15.77
CA TRP A 25 -18.32 -1.50 16.83
C TRP A 25 -17.92 -2.01 18.22
N ILE A 26 -18.11 -3.31 18.49
CA ILE A 26 -17.67 -3.94 19.74
C ILE A 26 -16.14 -3.85 19.85
N ALA A 27 -15.39 -4.06 18.76
CA ALA A 27 -13.95 -3.88 18.76
C ALA A 27 -13.53 -2.43 19.03
N ALA A 28 -14.18 -1.45 18.39
CA ALA A 28 -13.90 -0.03 18.53
C ALA A 28 -14.25 0.50 19.93
N SER A 29 -15.37 0.06 20.50
CA SER A 29 -15.85 0.52 21.82
C SER A 29 -14.96 0.09 22.99
N ARG A 30 -14.16 -0.96 22.81
CA ARG A 30 -13.11 -1.36 23.78
C ARG A 30 -12.03 -0.31 23.96
N PHE A 31 -11.81 0.54 22.95
CA PHE A 31 -10.89 1.66 23.05
C PHE A 31 -11.61 2.88 23.62
N LYS A 32 -11.03 3.53 24.63
CA LYS A 32 -11.62 4.70 25.30
C LYS A 32 -11.17 6.04 24.69
N ASP A 33 -10.19 6.03 23.78
CA ASP A 33 -9.62 7.22 23.20
C ASP A 33 -10.13 7.49 21.78
N ASN A 34 -10.31 8.79 21.48
CA ASN A 34 -10.83 9.26 20.21
C ASN A 34 -9.93 8.90 19.00
N PRO A 35 -8.58 9.00 19.06
CA PRO A 35 -7.72 8.69 17.92
C PRO A 35 -7.85 7.24 17.45
N THR A 36 -7.94 6.28 18.37
CA THR A 36 -8.10 4.87 18.01
C THR A 36 -9.48 4.59 17.38
N ARG A 37 -10.54 5.19 17.93
CA ARG A 37 -11.90 5.09 17.35
C ARG A 37 -11.96 5.74 15.97
N PHE A 38 -11.36 6.92 15.82
CA PHE A 38 -11.23 7.61 14.54
C PHE A 38 -10.52 6.74 13.50
N LEU A 39 -9.38 6.13 13.85
CA LEU A 39 -8.63 5.25 12.95
C LEU A 39 -9.50 4.09 12.44
N ILE A 40 -10.17 3.38 13.34
CA ILE A 40 -11.04 2.25 12.97
C ILE A 40 -12.20 2.72 12.08
N ALA A 41 -12.87 3.82 12.47
CA ALA A 41 -13.99 4.37 11.73
C ALA A 41 -13.58 4.89 10.34
N ALA A 42 -12.45 5.58 10.24
CA ALA A 42 -11.95 6.14 8.99
C ALA A 42 -11.62 5.03 7.97
N ILE A 43 -10.94 3.96 8.40
CA ILE A 43 -10.62 2.82 7.54
C ILE A 43 -11.91 2.08 7.14
N TRP A 44 -12.82 1.84 8.08
CA TRP A 44 -14.09 1.16 7.81
C TRP A 44 -14.96 1.93 6.83
N LEU A 45 -15.14 3.23 7.06
CA LEU A 45 -15.90 4.12 6.18
C LEU A 45 -15.25 4.18 4.80
N ARG A 46 -13.92 4.23 4.73
CA ARG A 46 -13.22 4.21 3.44
C ARG A 46 -13.53 2.95 2.64
N TYR A 47 -13.50 1.78 3.27
CA TYR A 47 -13.80 0.52 2.58
C TYR A 47 -15.26 0.39 2.16
N LEU A 48 -16.19 0.96 2.95
CA LEU A 48 -17.59 1.10 2.58
C LEU A 48 -17.74 1.95 1.32
N MET A 49 -17.14 3.14 1.31
CA MET A 49 -17.24 4.07 0.19
C MET A 49 -16.65 3.51 -1.10
N SER A 50 -15.53 2.80 -1.01
CA SER A 50 -14.90 2.14 -2.17
C SER A 50 -15.72 0.97 -2.71
N ALA A 51 -16.56 0.32 -1.88
CA ALA A 51 -17.52 -0.69 -2.35
C ALA A 51 -18.74 -0.04 -3.04
N PHE A 52 -19.10 1.19 -2.67
CA PHE A 52 -20.17 1.99 -3.30
C PHE A 52 -19.68 2.86 -4.47
N HIS A 53 -18.72 2.39 -5.26
CA HIS A 53 -18.03 3.21 -6.26
C HIS A 53 -18.97 3.85 -7.30
N GLU A 54 -20.07 3.18 -7.68
CA GLU A 54 -21.10 3.71 -8.60
C GLU A 54 -21.69 5.05 -8.13
N TYR A 55 -21.82 5.22 -6.81
CA TYR A 55 -22.38 6.43 -6.21
C TYR A 55 -21.30 7.38 -5.68
N THR A 56 -20.13 6.85 -5.33
CA THR A 56 -19.11 7.62 -4.61
C THR A 56 -18.02 8.19 -5.49
N TYR A 57 -17.82 7.68 -6.72
CA TYR A 57 -16.70 8.09 -7.59
C TYR A 57 -17.08 9.20 -8.57
N SER A 58 -18.37 9.35 -8.90
CA SER A 58 -18.85 10.44 -9.74
C SER A 58 -18.58 11.81 -9.09
N PRO A 59 -18.07 12.81 -9.83
CA PRO A 59 -17.90 14.18 -9.33
C PRO A 59 -19.24 14.81 -8.93
N ILE A 60 -19.29 15.50 -7.78
CA ILE A 60 -20.52 16.14 -7.27
C ILE A 60 -20.35 17.64 -7.07
N ALA A 61 -19.29 18.06 -6.36
CA ALA A 61 -19.11 19.46 -5.97
C ALA A 61 -17.66 19.90 -6.20
N GLY A 62 -17.47 20.96 -6.98
CA GLY A 62 -16.14 21.52 -7.27
C GLY A 62 -15.16 20.54 -7.94
N GLY A 63 -15.68 19.59 -8.74
CA GLY A 63 -14.88 18.53 -9.36
C GLY A 63 -14.51 17.37 -8.42
N LEU A 64 -14.84 17.44 -7.13
CA LEU A 64 -14.57 16.36 -6.18
C LEU A 64 -15.73 15.35 -6.15
N SER A 65 -15.36 14.07 -6.14
CA SER A 65 -16.29 12.97 -5.88
C SER A 65 -16.67 12.87 -4.40
N LEU A 66 -17.76 12.18 -4.08
CA LEU A 66 -18.16 11.95 -2.68
C LEU A 66 -17.02 11.27 -1.90
N ASN A 67 -16.32 10.34 -2.55
CA ASN A 67 -15.17 9.64 -1.99
C ASN A 67 -13.97 10.57 -1.69
N ALA A 68 -13.71 11.53 -2.58
CA ALA A 68 -12.68 12.55 -2.37
C ALA A 68 -13.08 13.50 -1.24
N LEU A 69 -14.33 13.97 -1.22
CA LEU A 69 -14.85 14.87 -0.19
C LEU A 69 -14.80 14.23 1.21
N ALA A 70 -15.21 12.97 1.34
CA ALA A 70 -15.12 12.25 2.59
C ALA A 70 -13.66 12.09 3.06
N SER A 71 -12.71 11.89 2.15
CA SER A 71 -11.29 11.82 2.48
C SER A 71 -10.76 13.16 3.02
N VAL A 72 -11.21 14.29 2.46
CA VAL A 72 -10.90 15.65 2.97
C VAL A 72 -11.49 15.84 4.37
N ILE A 73 -12.77 15.51 4.56
CA ILE A 73 -13.47 15.64 5.85
C ILE A 73 -12.79 14.77 6.92
N LEU A 74 -12.51 13.51 6.62
CA LEU A 74 -11.82 12.60 7.53
C LEU A 74 -10.41 13.09 7.86
N THR A 75 -9.71 13.70 6.91
CA THR A 75 -8.41 14.34 7.16
C THR A 75 -8.55 15.50 8.15
N ALA A 76 -9.55 16.37 7.98
CA ALA A 76 -9.82 17.48 8.89
C ALA A 76 -10.18 16.99 10.30
N ILE A 77 -11.06 15.99 10.42
CA ILE A 77 -11.41 15.33 11.69
C ILE A 77 -10.16 14.72 12.32
N GLY A 78 -9.33 14.04 11.52
CA GLY A 78 -8.08 13.44 11.95
C GLY A 78 -7.17 14.47 12.61
N PHE A 79 -6.93 15.61 11.97
CA PHE A 79 -6.13 16.70 12.54
C PHE A 79 -6.73 17.31 13.83
N ALA A 80 -8.05 17.28 13.97
CA ALA A 80 -8.72 17.74 15.19
C ALA A 80 -8.58 16.74 16.35
N VAL A 81 -8.53 15.44 16.06
CA VAL A 81 -8.57 14.37 17.07
C VAL A 81 -7.18 13.91 17.54
N VAL A 82 -6.17 13.92 16.67
CA VAL A 82 -4.82 13.41 17.00
C VAL A 82 -4.01 14.36 17.90
N ASP A 83 -3.03 13.83 18.64
CA ASP A 83 -2.11 14.68 19.40
C ASP A 83 -1.22 15.52 18.45
N LYS A 84 -1.46 16.85 18.44
CA LYS A 84 -0.73 17.82 17.61
C LYS A 84 0.79 17.80 17.83
N ARG A 85 1.28 17.35 18.98
CA ARG A 85 2.73 17.21 19.24
C ARG A 85 3.37 16.16 18.33
N LEU A 86 2.61 15.13 17.94
CA LEU A 86 3.07 14.07 17.05
C LEU A 86 3.16 14.51 15.59
N LEU A 87 2.55 15.64 15.20
CA LEU A 87 2.76 16.25 13.88
C LEU A 87 4.22 16.64 13.65
N LYS A 88 4.98 16.92 14.73
CA LYS A 88 6.40 17.30 14.66
C LYS A 88 7.35 16.11 14.58
N LEU A 89 6.85 14.88 14.39
CA LEU A 89 7.70 13.70 14.26
C LEU A 89 8.58 13.81 13.01
N LYS A 90 9.91 13.71 13.20
CA LYS A 90 10.90 13.74 12.11
C LYS A 90 10.67 12.67 11.04
N ALA A 91 9.99 11.57 11.40
CA ALA A 91 9.61 10.52 10.47
C ALA A 91 8.64 10.99 9.38
N LEU A 92 7.84 12.02 9.65
CA LEU A 92 6.94 12.63 8.68
C LEU A 92 7.63 13.66 7.78
N GLY A 93 8.92 13.95 8.00
CA GLY A 93 9.67 14.98 7.25
C GLY A 93 9.62 14.79 5.74
N ALA A 94 9.81 13.56 5.25
CA ALA A 94 9.73 13.28 3.83
C ALA A 94 8.29 13.38 3.27
N VAL A 95 7.28 13.10 4.10
CA VAL A 95 5.87 13.29 3.72
C VAL A 95 5.56 14.78 3.57
N TYR A 96 6.04 15.61 4.51
CA TYR A 96 5.91 17.07 4.39
C TYR A 96 6.64 17.64 3.18
N LEU A 97 7.82 17.10 2.85
CA LEU A 97 8.55 17.50 1.65
C LEU A 97 7.73 17.17 0.38
N MET A 98 7.14 15.98 0.30
CA MET A 98 6.24 15.62 -0.82
C MET A 98 5.05 16.58 -0.94
N ILE A 99 4.40 16.92 0.17
CA ILE A 99 3.29 17.89 0.19
C ILE A 99 3.76 19.25 -0.32
N ALA A 100 4.91 19.74 0.16
CA ALA A 100 5.45 21.03 -0.25
C ALA A 100 5.75 21.08 -1.75
N VAL A 101 6.40 20.04 -2.28
CA VAL A 101 6.73 19.97 -3.72
C VAL A 101 5.46 19.88 -4.57
N LEU A 102 4.48 19.07 -4.18
CA LEU A 102 3.20 18.99 -4.91
C LEU A 102 2.42 20.30 -4.87
N ALA A 103 2.44 21.01 -3.74
CA ALA A 103 1.80 22.31 -3.62
C ALA A 103 2.49 23.36 -4.52
N VAL A 104 3.82 23.40 -4.52
CA VAL A 104 4.59 24.30 -5.41
C VAL A 104 4.32 23.97 -6.87
N SER A 105 4.31 22.69 -7.24
CA SER A 105 3.98 22.23 -8.59
C SER A 105 2.56 22.63 -9.02
N ALA A 106 1.57 22.44 -8.15
CA ALA A 106 0.19 22.84 -8.41
C ALA A 106 0.05 24.35 -8.63
N ILE A 107 0.69 25.17 -7.79
CA ILE A 107 0.69 26.64 -7.90
C ILE A 107 1.39 27.09 -9.18
N ALA A 108 2.58 26.54 -9.47
CA ALA A 108 3.36 26.90 -10.65
C ALA A 108 2.63 26.60 -11.97
N ASN A 109 1.78 25.56 -11.99
CA ASN A 109 1.01 25.15 -13.15
C ASN A 109 -0.47 25.62 -13.11
N GLY A 110 -0.87 26.41 -12.11
CA GLY A 110 -2.24 26.93 -11.98
C GLY A 110 -3.32 25.86 -11.77
N ARG A 111 -2.97 24.69 -11.23
CA ARG A 111 -3.87 23.52 -11.08
C ARG A 111 -4.59 23.54 -9.74
N VAL A 112 -5.86 23.97 -9.75
CA VAL A 112 -6.73 23.99 -8.55
C VAL A 112 -7.12 22.57 -8.10
N GLU A 113 -7.16 21.61 -9.03
CA GLU A 113 -7.47 20.20 -8.78
C GLU A 113 -6.44 19.50 -7.86
N GLY A 114 -5.26 20.11 -7.67
CA GLY A 114 -4.22 19.59 -6.77
C GLY A 114 -4.62 19.50 -5.30
N VAL A 115 -5.72 20.15 -4.87
CA VAL A 115 -6.24 20.04 -3.50
C VAL A 115 -6.59 18.60 -3.14
N GLY A 116 -7.18 17.85 -4.07
CA GLY A 116 -7.54 16.44 -3.86
C GLY A 116 -6.29 15.58 -3.60
N SER A 117 -5.25 15.77 -4.40
CA SER A 117 -3.98 15.05 -4.25
C SER A 117 -3.27 15.40 -2.94
N LEU A 118 -3.31 16.66 -2.50
CA LEU A 118 -2.75 17.08 -1.20
C LEU A 118 -3.52 16.47 -0.01
N ALA A 119 -4.85 16.34 -0.11
CA ALA A 119 -5.66 15.71 0.92
C ALA A 119 -5.28 14.24 1.15
N LYS A 120 -4.89 13.49 0.10
CA LYS A 120 -4.40 12.10 0.20
C LYS A 120 -3.21 12.00 1.18
N TRP A 121 -2.28 12.97 1.11
CA TRP A 121 -1.12 13.03 1.99
C TRP A 121 -1.47 13.46 3.42
N GLY A 122 -2.41 14.38 3.58
CA GLY A 122 -2.97 14.71 4.90
C GLY A 122 -3.64 13.50 5.56
N TYR A 123 -4.36 12.70 4.79
CA TYR A 123 -4.96 11.44 5.23
C TYR A 123 -3.88 10.45 5.71
N LEU A 124 -2.79 10.27 4.94
CA LEU A 124 -1.65 9.46 5.36
C LEU A 124 -1.06 9.92 6.71
N ILE A 125 -0.86 11.22 6.91
CA ILE A 125 -0.32 11.78 8.17
C ILE A 125 -1.25 11.48 9.34
N THR A 126 -2.53 11.80 9.21
CA THR A 126 -3.51 11.65 10.29
C THR A 126 -3.68 10.18 10.70
N LEU A 127 -3.78 9.27 9.74
CA LEU A 127 -3.83 7.83 10.02
C LEU A 127 -2.53 7.31 10.66
N THR A 128 -1.36 7.77 10.19
CA THR A 128 -0.07 7.36 10.76
C THR A 128 0.01 7.77 12.23
N ILE A 129 -0.38 9.00 12.56
CA ILE A 129 -0.34 9.50 13.93
C ILE A 129 -1.37 8.77 14.80
N ALA A 130 -2.61 8.63 14.34
CA ALA A 130 -3.66 7.92 15.07
C ALA A 130 -3.25 6.47 15.37
N ALA A 131 -2.70 5.76 14.37
CA ALA A 131 -2.20 4.40 14.55
C ALA A 131 -0.99 4.34 15.48
N TYR A 132 -0.05 5.28 15.39
CA TYR A 132 1.10 5.33 16.28
C TYR A 132 0.68 5.60 17.74
N GLU A 133 -0.27 6.51 17.94
CA GLU A 133 -0.85 6.82 19.25
C GLU A 133 -1.57 5.60 19.84
N ALA A 134 -2.40 4.94 19.04
CA ALA A 134 -3.10 3.70 19.42
C ALA A 134 -2.11 2.59 19.82
N LEU A 135 -1.06 2.37 19.02
CA LEU A 135 0.00 1.41 19.32
C LEU A 135 0.75 1.73 20.62
N ARG A 136 0.98 3.00 20.92
CA ARG A 136 1.65 3.42 22.16
C ARG A 136 0.77 3.22 23.40
N ARG A 137 -0.53 3.41 23.28
CA ARG A 137 -1.49 3.30 24.39
C ARG A 137 -1.91 1.86 24.68
N HIS A 138 -2.24 1.12 23.63
CA HIS A 138 -2.91 -0.20 23.76
C HIS A 138 -2.01 -1.37 23.37
N GLY A 139 -0.87 -1.10 22.74
CA GLY A 139 0.01 -2.11 22.19
C GLY A 139 -0.46 -2.67 20.84
N SER A 140 0.40 -3.48 20.21
CA SER A 140 0.16 -4.05 18.88
C SER A 140 -1.01 -5.03 18.85
N VAL A 141 -1.12 -5.90 19.86
CA VAL A 141 -2.12 -6.97 19.88
C VAL A 141 -3.54 -6.41 19.90
N ALA A 142 -3.82 -5.48 20.81
CA ALA A 142 -5.15 -4.91 20.93
C ALA A 142 -5.56 -4.17 19.64
N LEU A 143 -4.69 -3.29 19.13
CA LEU A 143 -4.97 -2.51 17.93
C LEU A 143 -5.19 -3.40 16.72
N PHE A 144 -4.26 -4.30 16.39
CA PHE A 144 -4.37 -5.08 15.16
C PHE A 144 -5.53 -6.06 15.22
N CYS A 145 -5.82 -6.70 16.37
CA CYS A 145 -7.03 -7.51 16.50
C CYS A 145 -8.31 -6.68 16.28
N GLY A 146 -8.34 -5.42 16.75
CA GLY A 146 -9.44 -4.51 16.46
C GLY A 146 -9.53 -4.19 14.96
N LEU A 147 -8.42 -3.87 14.32
CA LEU A 147 -8.35 -3.58 12.89
C LEU A 147 -8.74 -4.77 12.02
N LEU A 148 -8.44 -6.02 12.41
CA LEU A 148 -8.86 -7.21 11.65
C LEU A 148 -10.37 -7.23 11.40
N THR A 149 -11.18 -6.69 12.32
CA THR A 149 -12.64 -6.61 12.15
C THR A 149 -13.07 -5.67 11.01
N VAL A 150 -12.25 -4.67 10.67
CA VAL A 150 -12.52 -3.70 9.60
C VAL A 150 -12.40 -4.33 8.22
N PHE A 151 -11.62 -5.42 8.10
CA PHE A 151 -11.43 -6.14 6.84
C PHE A 151 -12.48 -7.23 6.60
N LEU A 152 -13.35 -7.50 7.58
CA LEU A 152 -14.38 -8.53 7.43
C LEU A 152 -15.38 -8.20 6.30
N PRO A 153 -15.91 -6.97 6.14
CA PRO A 153 -16.86 -6.68 5.07
C PRO A 153 -16.27 -6.86 3.66
N PRO A 154 -15.08 -6.31 3.32
CA PRO A 154 -14.45 -6.58 2.02
C PRO A 154 -14.26 -8.08 1.74
N LEU A 155 -13.80 -8.86 2.73
CA LEU A 155 -13.60 -10.30 2.57
C LEU A 155 -14.92 -11.07 2.42
N ALA A 156 -15.97 -10.66 3.15
CA ALA A 156 -17.29 -11.25 3.03
C ALA A 156 -17.92 -10.98 1.66
N LEU A 157 -17.76 -9.77 1.12
CA LEU A 157 -18.21 -9.42 -0.23
C LEU A 157 -17.46 -10.21 -1.30
N GLN A 158 -16.14 -10.41 -1.13
CA GLN A 158 -15.39 -11.27 -2.04
C GLN A 158 -15.88 -12.73 -2.01
N LEU A 159 -16.10 -13.28 -0.82
CA LEU A 159 -16.66 -14.63 -0.67
C LEU A 159 -18.03 -14.74 -1.35
N LEU A 160 -18.89 -13.74 -1.15
CA LEU A 160 -20.19 -13.68 -1.80
C LEU A 160 -20.07 -13.63 -3.33
N SER A 161 -19.09 -12.88 -3.84
CA SER A 161 -18.81 -12.74 -5.27
C SER A 161 -18.37 -14.08 -5.88
N VAL A 162 -17.58 -14.87 -5.16
CA VAL A 162 -17.25 -16.26 -5.55
C VAL A 162 -18.48 -17.16 -5.54
N VAL A 163 -19.26 -17.14 -4.46
CA VAL A 163 -20.45 -18.00 -4.30
C VAL A 163 -21.51 -17.71 -5.36
N MET A 164 -21.69 -16.44 -5.72
CA MET A 164 -22.65 -16.01 -6.74
C MET A 164 -22.11 -16.07 -8.18
N GLY A 165 -20.83 -16.44 -8.36
CA GLY A 165 -20.20 -16.45 -9.69
C GLY A 165 -20.03 -15.06 -10.31
N LEU A 166 -20.04 -13.99 -9.50
CA LEU A 166 -19.89 -12.60 -9.93
C LEU A 166 -18.40 -12.24 -10.06
N GLY A 167 -17.76 -12.78 -11.09
CA GLY A 167 -16.37 -12.49 -11.42
C GLY A 167 -16.26 -11.36 -12.46
N LYS A 168 -15.32 -10.44 -12.25
CA LYS A 168 -14.93 -9.40 -13.23
C LYS A 168 -13.85 -9.97 -14.15
N GLY A 169 -13.87 -9.60 -15.43
CA GLY A 169 -12.71 -9.85 -16.31
C GLY A 169 -11.53 -8.96 -15.92
N SER A 170 -10.36 -9.57 -15.68
CA SER A 170 -9.09 -8.88 -15.44
C SER A 170 -8.78 -7.92 -16.58
N GLU A 171 -8.34 -6.71 -16.23
CA GLU A 171 -8.00 -5.64 -17.18
C GLU A 171 -6.78 -6.00 -18.06
N GLU A 172 -5.93 -6.94 -17.61
CA GLU A 172 -4.70 -7.32 -18.30
C GLU A 172 -4.85 -8.50 -19.28
N ASP A 173 -5.70 -9.47 -18.97
CA ASP A 173 -5.72 -10.77 -19.68
C ASP A 173 -7.12 -11.41 -19.81
N GLY A 174 -8.18 -10.73 -19.37
CA GLY A 174 -9.56 -11.24 -19.44
C GLY A 174 -9.85 -12.42 -18.50
N SER A 175 -8.89 -12.84 -17.67
CA SER A 175 -9.11 -13.90 -16.69
C SER A 175 -10.03 -13.45 -15.55
N ILE A 176 -10.79 -14.37 -14.96
CA ILE A 176 -11.80 -14.03 -13.98
C ILE A 176 -11.15 -13.64 -12.64
N CYS A 177 -11.45 -12.45 -12.14
CA CYS A 177 -11.09 -11.98 -10.81
C CYS A 177 -12.34 -11.75 -9.93
N PHE A 178 -12.28 -12.18 -8.68
CA PHE A 178 -13.35 -11.99 -7.70
C PHE A 178 -12.92 -10.90 -6.71
N ILE A 179 -13.52 -9.72 -6.82
CA ILE A 179 -13.14 -8.53 -6.05
C ILE A 179 -14.31 -7.96 -5.23
N GLY A 180 -15.40 -8.71 -5.08
CA GLY A 180 -16.50 -8.35 -4.17
C GLY A 180 -17.27 -7.08 -4.55
N GLY A 181 -17.36 -6.76 -5.84
CA GLY A 181 -18.04 -5.55 -6.33
C GLY A 181 -17.26 -4.25 -6.15
N TYR A 182 -15.96 -4.31 -5.88
CA TYR A 182 -15.09 -3.12 -5.91
C TYR A 182 -14.75 -2.74 -7.36
N ASN A 183 -14.45 -1.46 -7.61
CA ASN A 183 -14.22 -0.95 -8.97
C ASN A 183 -12.98 -1.54 -9.65
N HIS A 184 -11.85 -1.56 -8.93
CA HIS A 184 -10.55 -2.01 -9.44
C HIS A 184 -9.93 -3.06 -8.54
N GLU A 185 -9.43 -4.12 -9.17
CA GLU A 185 -8.68 -5.22 -8.55
C GLU A 185 -7.46 -4.73 -7.75
N ALA A 186 -6.79 -3.68 -8.22
CA ALA A 186 -5.68 -3.04 -7.52
C ALA A 186 -6.08 -2.51 -6.14
N ALA A 187 -7.19 -1.77 -6.06
CA ALA A 187 -7.66 -1.18 -4.80
C ALA A 187 -8.07 -2.26 -3.81
N PHE A 188 -8.86 -3.24 -4.25
CA PHE A 188 -9.27 -4.37 -3.41
C PHE A 188 -8.06 -5.18 -2.92
N SER A 189 -7.10 -5.46 -3.80
CA SER A 189 -5.90 -6.22 -3.44
C SER A 189 -5.01 -5.50 -2.42
N ILE A 190 -4.96 -4.16 -2.45
CA ILE A 190 -4.27 -3.38 -1.41
C ILE A 190 -4.99 -3.48 -0.06
N ILE A 191 -6.34 -3.55 -0.03
CA ILE A 191 -7.11 -3.80 1.21
C ILE A 191 -6.71 -5.16 1.79
N VAL A 192 -6.70 -6.22 0.98
CA VAL A 192 -6.32 -7.58 1.41
C VAL A 192 -4.84 -7.63 1.81
N LEU A 193 -3.95 -6.92 1.12
CA LEU A 193 -2.54 -6.82 1.48
C LEU A 193 -2.35 -6.10 2.82
N THR A 194 -3.18 -5.08 3.11
CA THR A 194 -3.20 -4.41 4.42
C THR A 194 -3.66 -5.35 5.52
N PHE A 195 -4.68 -6.17 5.26
CA PHE A 195 -5.11 -7.24 6.16
C PHE A 195 -3.98 -8.24 6.42
N LEU A 196 -3.24 -8.66 5.38
CA LEU A 196 -2.07 -9.52 5.51
C LEU A 196 -1.01 -8.88 6.41
N TYR A 197 -0.68 -7.60 6.21
CA TYR A 197 0.36 -6.92 6.97
C TYR A 197 -0.02 -6.79 8.44
N CYS A 198 -1.26 -6.40 8.74
CA CYS A 198 -1.79 -6.37 10.10
C CYS A 198 -1.69 -7.76 10.78
N SER A 199 -2.02 -8.81 10.04
CA SER A 199 -1.95 -10.20 10.51
C SER A 199 -0.52 -10.66 10.79
N CYS A 200 0.42 -10.29 9.92
CA CYS A 200 1.85 -10.57 10.12
C CYS A 200 2.43 -9.79 11.31
N PHE A 201 1.96 -8.58 11.59
CA PHE A 201 2.39 -7.82 12.77
C PHE A 201 1.90 -8.43 14.10
N LEU A 202 0.85 -9.25 14.07
CA LEU A 202 0.38 -10.05 15.20
C LEU A 202 1.20 -11.33 15.46
N ALA A 203 2.01 -11.79 14.49
CA ALA A 203 2.69 -13.08 14.54
C ALA A 203 3.47 -13.37 15.84
N PRO A 204 4.23 -12.40 16.40
CA PRO A 204 4.99 -12.65 17.63
C PRO A 204 4.11 -12.98 18.84
N ASP A 205 2.85 -12.53 18.84
CA ASP A 205 1.98 -12.54 20.02
C ASP A 205 0.75 -13.47 19.84
N LYS A 206 0.26 -13.67 18.61
CA LYS A 206 -0.95 -14.46 18.28
C LYS A 206 -0.72 -15.37 17.05
N PRO A 207 0.23 -16.33 17.11
CA PRO A 207 0.65 -17.09 15.93
C PRO A 207 -0.46 -17.92 15.26
N ARG A 208 -1.39 -18.51 16.02
CA ARG A 208 -2.50 -19.30 15.46
C ARG A 208 -3.46 -18.44 14.62
N LEU A 209 -3.85 -17.28 15.15
CA LEU A 209 -4.69 -16.32 14.44
C LEU A 209 -3.96 -15.80 13.19
N THR A 210 -2.67 -15.50 13.32
CA THR A 210 -1.85 -15.07 12.18
C THR A 210 -1.83 -16.09 11.05
N VAL A 211 -1.64 -17.37 11.33
CA VAL A 211 -1.64 -18.41 10.28
C VAL A 211 -2.99 -18.48 9.56
N LEU A 212 -4.10 -18.44 10.32
CA LEU A 212 -5.45 -18.44 9.73
C LEU A 212 -5.66 -17.21 8.83
N CYS A 213 -5.31 -16.01 9.32
CA CYS A 213 -5.46 -14.79 8.54
C CYS A 213 -4.53 -14.74 7.32
N ILE A 214 -3.31 -15.29 7.40
CA ILE A 214 -2.41 -15.40 6.24
C ILE A 214 -3.04 -16.30 5.18
N ALA A 215 -3.57 -17.46 5.57
CA ALA A 215 -4.24 -18.36 4.62
C ALA A 215 -5.44 -17.67 3.94
N ALA A 216 -6.27 -16.99 4.73
CA ALA A 216 -7.40 -16.21 4.21
C ALA A 216 -6.94 -15.09 3.27
N ALA A 217 -5.90 -14.34 3.63
CA ALA A 217 -5.36 -13.26 2.82
C ALA A 217 -4.76 -13.77 1.50
N LEU A 218 -4.01 -14.88 1.53
CA LEU A 218 -3.44 -15.49 0.33
C LEU A 218 -4.52 -15.99 -0.62
N LEU A 219 -5.53 -16.68 -0.09
CA LEU A 219 -6.69 -17.11 -0.87
C LEU A 219 -7.40 -15.90 -1.51
N ALA A 220 -7.65 -14.85 -0.72
CA ALA A 220 -8.26 -13.61 -1.19
C ALA A 220 -7.42 -12.91 -2.28
N LEU A 221 -6.10 -12.83 -2.14
CA LEU A 221 -5.22 -12.25 -3.17
C LEU A 221 -5.19 -13.09 -4.45
N LEU A 222 -5.21 -14.43 -4.34
CA LEU A 222 -5.28 -15.32 -5.49
C LEU A 222 -6.61 -15.17 -6.24
N LEU A 223 -7.72 -15.09 -5.50
CA LEU A 223 -9.06 -14.86 -6.08
C LEU A 223 -9.20 -13.47 -6.71
N ALA A 224 -8.57 -12.46 -6.13
CA ALA A 224 -8.50 -11.12 -6.72
C ALA A 224 -7.60 -11.05 -7.96
N ASN A 225 -6.74 -12.07 -8.16
CA ASN A 225 -5.89 -12.27 -9.33
C ASN A 225 -5.01 -11.08 -9.74
N TYR A 226 -4.62 -10.23 -8.78
CA TYR A 226 -3.81 -9.05 -9.06
C TYR A 226 -2.31 -9.30 -8.84
N ARG A 227 -1.58 -9.50 -9.93
CA ARG A 227 -0.17 -9.98 -9.95
C ARG A 227 0.76 -9.17 -9.03
N THR A 228 0.69 -7.84 -9.08
CA THR A 228 1.58 -6.97 -8.30
C THR A 228 1.39 -7.13 -6.79
N SER A 229 0.15 -7.34 -6.33
CA SER A 229 -0.12 -7.52 -4.89
C SER A 229 0.42 -8.85 -4.34
N LEU A 230 0.38 -9.92 -5.16
CA LEU A 230 1.00 -11.20 -4.82
C LEU A 230 2.52 -11.05 -4.67
N LEU A 231 3.16 -10.35 -5.62
CA LEU A 231 4.60 -10.05 -5.53
C LEU A 231 4.93 -9.18 -4.31
N ALA A 232 4.10 -8.19 -4.00
CA ALA A 232 4.26 -7.32 -2.83
C ALA A 232 4.02 -8.04 -1.48
N ALA A 233 3.32 -9.18 -1.48
CA ALA A 233 3.15 -10.01 -0.30
C ALA A 233 4.39 -10.87 0.01
N LEU A 234 5.18 -11.25 -1.01
CA LEU A 234 6.32 -12.15 -0.84
C LEU A 234 7.35 -11.68 0.21
N PRO A 235 7.79 -10.40 0.24
CA PRO A 235 8.82 -9.99 1.19
C PRO A 235 8.41 -10.13 2.66
N ILE A 236 7.15 -9.84 3.00
CA ILE A 236 6.66 -9.98 4.39
C ILE A 236 6.41 -11.44 4.77
N LEU A 237 5.97 -12.26 3.81
CA LEU A 237 5.79 -13.72 4.00
C LEU A 237 7.14 -14.43 4.15
N ALA A 238 8.13 -14.08 3.33
CA ALA A 238 9.49 -14.54 3.50
C ALA A 238 10.02 -14.14 4.88
N ALA A 239 9.79 -12.90 5.31
CA ALA A 239 10.18 -12.43 6.62
C ALA A 239 9.52 -13.20 7.77
N ILE A 240 8.23 -13.59 7.66
CA ILE A 240 7.56 -14.34 8.73
C ILE A 240 8.09 -15.77 8.86
N ILE A 241 8.34 -16.44 7.73
CA ILE A 241 8.91 -17.79 7.70
C ILE A 241 10.33 -17.76 8.26
N PHE A 242 11.15 -16.83 7.78
CA PHE A 242 12.53 -16.65 8.20
C PHE A 242 12.61 -16.33 9.70
N PHE A 243 11.73 -15.47 10.18
CA PHE A 243 11.66 -15.09 11.59
C PHE A 243 11.20 -16.24 12.50
N GLY A 244 10.19 -17.00 12.07
CA GLY A 244 9.69 -18.17 12.78
C GLY A 244 10.73 -19.29 12.89
N ALA A 245 11.46 -19.56 11.79
CA ALA A 245 12.52 -20.56 11.74
C ALA A 245 13.72 -20.14 12.62
N ILE A 246 14.26 -18.94 12.43
CA ILE A 246 15.49 -18.49 13.11
C ILE A 246 15.34 -18.40 14.64
N ARG A 247 14.13 -18.12 15.14
CA ARG A 247 13.88 -18.08 16.59
C ARG A 247 14.00 -19.45 17.27
N ARG A 248 13.74 -20.54 16.55
CA ARG A 248 13.75 -21.91 17.11
C ARG A 248 15.13 -22.54 17.09
N ILE A 249 16.10 -21.92 16.43
CA ILE A 249 17.43 -22.47 16.22
C ILE A 249 18.48 -21.71 17.04
N SER A 250 19.46 -22.46 17.57
CA SER A 250 20.62 -21.95 18.30
C SER A 250 21.41 -20.95 17.43
N PRO A 251 22.03 -19.91 18.02
CA PRO A 251 22.72 -18.87 17.25
C PRO A 251 23.78 -19.38 16.25
N SER A 252 24.45 -20.50 16.57
CA SER A 252 25.46 -21.14 15.71
C SER A 252 24.89 -21.79 14.45
N GLY A 253 23.64 -22.28 14.48
CA GLY A 253 22.98 -22.92 13.33
C GLY A 253 22.28 -21.94 12.38
N ARG A 254 22.16 -20.67 12.76
CA ARG A 254 21.41 -19.67 11.98
C ARG A 254 21.98 -19.47 10.56
N PRO A 255 23.30 -19.29 10.34
CA PRO A 255 23.83 -19.08 8.99
C PRO A 255 23.48 -20.22 8.03
N VAL A 256 23.54 -21.46 8.50
CA VAL A 256 23.21 -22.65 7.70
C VAL A 256 21.75 -22.64 7.28
N ILE A 257 20.82 -22.33 8.18
CA ILE A 257 19.39 -22.25 7.85
C ILE A 257 19.06 -21.07 6.95
N VAL A 258 19.77 -19.94 7.08
CA VAL A 258 19.64 -18.84 6.13
C VAL A 258 20.04 -19.29 4.73
N ILE A 259 21.14 -20.03 4.60
CA ILE A 259 21.60 -20.59 3.33
C ILE A 259 20.60 -21.61 2.79
N VAL A 260 20.10 -22.53 3.61
CA VAL A 260 19.13 -23.56 3.20
C VAL A 260 17.79 -22.96 2.78
N ILE A 261 17.23 -22.03 3.56
CA ILE A 261 15.99 -21.32 3.21
C ILE A 261 16.21 -20.46 1.96
N GLY A 262 17.37 -19.81 1.85
CA GLY A 262 17.75 -19.02 0.67
C GLY A 262 17.82 -19.87 -0.60
N LEU A 263 18.48 -21.03 -0.53
CA LEU A 263 18.56 -22.00 -1.64
C LEU A 263 17.20 -22.59 -1.98
N ALA A 264 16.44 -23.04 -0.98
CA ALA A 264 15.09 -23.57 -1.18
C ALA A 264 14.15 -22.50 -1.79
N GLY A 265 14.27 -21.25 -1.33
CA GLY A 265 13.54 -20.11 -1.90
C GLY A 265 13.97 -19.82 -3.34
N ALA A 266 15.26 -19.86 -3.65
CA ALA A 266 15.77 -19.67 -5.01
C ALA A 266 15.31 -20.79 -5.96
N ILE A 267 15.32 -22.04 -5.49
CA ILE A 267 14.83 -23.20 -6.24
C ILE A 267 13.31 -23.08 -6.47
N LEU A 268 12.55 -22.70 -5.44
CA LEU A 268 11.11 -22.50 -5.56
C LEU A 268 10.79 -21.35 -6.52
N LEU A 269 11.51 -20.22 -6.43
CA LEU A 269 11.36 -19.10 -7.35
C LEU A 269 11.70 -19.50 -8.79
N TYR A 270 12.77 -20.27 -8.99
CA TYR A 270 13.14 -20.80 -10.30
C TYR A 270 12.07 -21.76 -10.84
N ALA A 271 11.57 -22.68 -10.01
CA ALA A 271 10.51 -23.61 -10.38
C ALA A 271 9.20 -22.89 -10.69
N LEU A 272 8.84 -21.86 -9.92
CA LEU A 272 7.65 -21.05 -10.14
C LEU A 272 7.78 -20.20 -11.41
N ALA A 273 8.95 -19.59 -11.64
CA ALA A 273 9.24 -18.83 -12.87
C ALA A 273 9.22 -19.73 -14.11
N SER A 274 9.70 -20.97 -13.98
CA SER A 274 9.66 -21.98 -15.04
C SER A 274 8.24 -22.50 -15.30
N ALA A 275 7.46 -22.77 -14.25
CA ALA A 275 6.06 -23.22 -14.37
C ALA A 275 5.12 -22.12 -14.89
N MET A 276 5.45 -20.86 -14.61
CA MET A 276 4.71 -19.67 -15.07
C MET A 276 5.42 -18.99 -16.24
N HIS A 277 6.18 -19.72 -17.07
CA HIS A 277 7.01 -19.15 -18.14
C HIS A 277 6.23 -18.24 -19.10
N GLN A 278 4.99 -18.59 -19.43
CA GLN A 278 4.09 -17.75 -20.25
C GLN A 278 3.63 -16.46 -19.55
N ARG A 279 3.69 -16.37 -18.21
CA ARG A 279 3.31 -15.18 -17.42
C ARG A 279 4.50 -14.29 -17.04
N PHE A 280 5.72 -14.79 -17.11
CA PHE A 280 6.96 -14.06 -16.78
C PHE A 280 7.93 -13.91 -17.96
N SER A 281 7.58 -14.41 -19.15
CA SER A 281 8.34 -14.23 -20.40
C SER A 281 8.70 -12.76 -20.63
N ASP A 282 7.74 -11.87 -20.39
CA ASP A 282 7.89 -10.42 -20.57
C ASP A 282 8.97 -9.85 -19.66
N LEU A 283 9.09 -10.36 -18.43
CA LEU A 283 10.09 -9.90 -17.47
C LEU A 283 11.50 -10.26 -17.96
N PHE A 284 11.67 -11.42 -18.59
CA PHE A 284 12.95 -11.85 -19.16
C PHE A 284 13.30 -11.06 -20.43
N VAL A 285 12.32 -10.79 -21.30
CA VAL A 285 12.49 -9.92 -22.48
C VAL A 285 12.94 -8.52 -22.05
N VAL A 286 12.27 -7.92 -21.05
CA VAL A 286 12.61 -6.60 -20.52
C VAL A 286 14.00 -6.56 -19.89
N LEU A 287 14.39 -7.60 -19.14
CA LEU A 287 15.73 -7.70 -18.55
C LEU A 287 16.82 -7.83 -19.62
N SER A 288 16.56 -8.62 -20.68
CA SER A 288 17.50 -8.85 -21.78
C SER A 288 17.63 -7.68 -22.76
N ASN A 289 16.60 -6.83 -22.89
CA ASN A 289 16.56 -5.71 -23.84
C ASN A 289 16.19 -4.37 -23.17
N SER A 290 16.66 -4.16 -21.94
CA SER A 290 16.30 -2.98 -21.13
C SER A 290 16.66 -1.63 -21.76
N ALA A 291 17.78 -1.56 -22.49
CA ALA A 291 18.19 -0.34 -23.20
C ALA A 291 17.29 -0.04 -24.42
N GLY A 292 16.81 -1.07 -25.11
CA GLY A 292 15.91 -0.93 -26.27
C GLY A 292 14.49 -0.49 -25.91
N LEU A 293 14.10 -0.60 -24.64
CA LEU A 293 12.80 -0.19 -24.13
C LEU A 293 12.77 1.26 -23.63
N LEU A 294 13.91 1.96 -23.57
CA LEU A 294 13.97 3.40 -23.30
C LEU A 294 14.00 4.18 -24.61
N LYS A 295 12.93 4.06 -25.38
CA LYS A 295 12.75 4.73 -26.68
C LYS A 295 11.42 5.45 -26.74
N PRO A 296 11.26 6.48 -27.61
CA PRO A 296 9.98 7.14 -27.78
C PRO A 296 8.86 6.16 -28.21
N PRO A 297 7.60 6.43 -27.83
CA PRO A 297 6.47 5.52 -28.06
C PRO A 297 6.27 5.13 -29.53
N GLU A 298 6.58 6.02 -30.48
CA GLU A 298 6.46 5.74 -31.91
C GLU A 298 7.39 4.63 -32.42
N TYR A 299 8.42 4.26 -31.66
CA TYR A 299 9.39 3.22 -32.05
C TYR A 299 9.10 1.86 -31.41
N TYR A 300 7.99 1.70 -30.69
CA TYR A 300 7.56 0.40 -30.16
C TYR A 300 6.95 -0.45 -31.28
N THR A 301 7.41 -1.69 -31.41
CA THR A 301 6.71 -2.70 -32.20
C THR A 301 5.44 -3.16 -31.47
N GLU A 302 4.49 -3.77 -32.18
CA GLU A 302 3.26 -4.32 -31.57
C GLU A 302 3.59 -5.32 -30.44
N ALA A 303 4.57 -6.20 -30.65
CA ALA A 303 5.01 -7.15 -29.64
C ALA A 303 5.66 -6.50 -28.41
N GLU A 304 6.38 -5.38 -28.58
CA GLU A 304 6.95 -4.64 -27.44
C GLU A 304 5.90 -3.78 -26.72
N ALA A 305 4.86 -3.35 -27.44
CA ALA A 305 3.77 -2.55 -26.90
C ALA A 305 2.91 -3.35 -25.91
N ASP A 306 2.88 -4.69 -26.03
CA ASP A 306 2.13 -5.56 -25.12
C ASP A 306 2.93 -5.99 -23.87
N LEU A 307 4.25 -5.76 -23.83
CA LEU A 307 5.11 -6.19 -22.73
C LEU A 307 4.67 -5.62 -21.38
N LEU A 308 4.67 -6.49 -20.36
CA LEU A 308 4.29 -6.16 -18.97
C LEU A 308 2.87 -5.59 -18.85
N SER A 309 1.96 -6.03 -19.73
CA SER A 309 0.60 -5.48 -19.85
C SER A 309 0.61 -4.01 -20.29
N ALA A 310 1.33 -3.73 -21.37
CA ALA A 310 1.53 -2.39 -21.94
C ALA A 310 2.19 -1.34 -21.03
N ARG A 311 2.71 -1.72 -19.87
CA ARG A 311 3.34 -0.79 -18.93
C ARG A 311 4.58 -0.11 -19.51
N ALA A 312 5.37 -0.81 -20.32
CA ALA A 312 6.59 -0.25 -20.90
C ALA A 312 6.29 0.95 -21.82
N ILE A 313 5.32 0.80 -22.73
CA ILE A 313 4.91 1.89 -23.63
C ILE A 313 4.21 3.02 -22.88
N ILE A 314 3.40 2.71 -21.85
CA ILE A 314 2.81 3.73 -20.97
C ILE A 314 3.91 4.56 -20.31
N TRP A 315 4.92 3.93 -19.71
CA TRP A 315 6.01 4.65 -19.06
C TRP A 315 6.80 5.51 -20.04
N SER A 316 7.10 4.97 -21.23
CA SER A 316 7.75 5.73 -22.29
C SER A 316 6.96 6.99 -22.67
N ARG A 317 5.63 6.90 -22.83
CA ARG A 317 4.76 8.06 -23.14
C ARG A 317 4.90 9.16 -22.10
N TYR A 318 4.83 8.80 -20.81
CA TYR A 318 5.00 9.75 -19.72
C TYR A 318 6.40 10.38 -19.69
N ILE A 319 7.44 9.57 -19.85
CA ILE A 319 8.84 10.04 -19.82
C ILE A 319 9.13 10.94 -21.01
N THR A 320 8.71 10.58 -22.22
CA THR A 320 8.88 11.41 -23.42
C THR A 320 8.12 12.73 -23.31
N ALA A 321 6.86 12.70 -22.84
CA ALA A 321 6.10 13.92 -22.60
C ALA A 321 6.79 14.83 -21.56
N TYR A 322 7.36 14.23 -20.51
CA TYR A 322 8.14 14.95 -19.51
C TYR A 322 9.40 15.59 -20.11
N LEU A 323 10.18 14.84 -20.88
CA LEU A 323 11.42 15.32 -21.49
C LEU A 323 11.19 16.43 -22.52
N ASN A 324 10.01 16.48 -23.14
CA ASN A 324 9.60 17.54 -24.07
C ASN A 324 9.02 18.78 -23.36
N GLY A 325 8.97 18.80 -22.02
CA GLY A 325 8.51 19.94 -21.24
C GLY A 325 9.50 21.11 -21.21
N SER A 326 9.03 22.28 -20.74
CA SER A 326 9.91 23.41 -20.47
C SER A 326 10.87 23.12 -19.30
N VAL A 327 11.91 23.94 -19.12
CA VAL A 327 12.83 23.83 -17.97
C VAL A 327 12.08 23.85 -16.63
N THR A 328 11.02 24.66 -16.54
CA THR A 328 10.15 24.71 -15.35
C THR A 328 9.42 23.39 -15.14
N ASN A 329 8.91 22.76 -16.21
CA ASN A 329 8.25 21.45 -16.12
C ASN A 329 9.24 20.34 -15.78
N LEU A 330 10.48 20.40 -16.24
CA LEU A 330 11.51 19.44 -15.83
C LEU A 330 11.79 19.54 -14.31
N ALA A 331 11.81 20.75 -13.75
CA ALA A 331 12.04 20.93 -12.32
C ALA A 331 10.81 20.60 -11.45
N LEU A 332 9.63 21.12 -11.83
CA LEU A 332 8.41 21.16 -11.01
C LEU A 332 7.27 20.27 -11.53
N GLY A 333 7.41 19.67 -12.70
CA GLY A 333 6.36 18.87 -13.35
C GLY A 333 5.25 19.70 -13.96
N PHE A 334 4.19 19.01 -14.39
CA PHE A 334 3.00 19.59 -15.02
C PHE A 334 1.83 19.87 -14.04
N GLY A 335 2.03 19.56 -12.76
CA GLY A 335 1.02 19.69 -11.71
C GLY A 335 0.38 18.35 -11.33
N PRO A 336 -0.17 18.21 -10.12
CA PRO A 336 -0.90 17.00 -9.71
C PRO A 336 -2.12 16.73 -10.59
N GLU A 337 -2.39 15.45 -10.88
CA GLU A 337 -3.48 14.98 -11.76
C GLU A 337 -3.44 15.55 -13.19
N SER A 338 -2.31 16.14 -13.61
CA SER A 338 -2.14 16.70 -14.96
C SER A 338 -2.13 15.66 -16.09
N TRP A 339 -2.07 14.38 -15.73
CA TRP A 339 -2.12 13.27 -16.66
C TRP A 339 -3.52 13.07 -17.26
N ASP A 340 -4.57 13.47 -16.55
CA ASP A 340 -5.95 13.34 -16.98
C ASP A 340 -6.22 14.26 -18.20
N GLY A 341 -6.90 13.71 -19.20
CA GLY A 341 -7.11 14.35 -20.50
C GLY A 341 -5.88 14.38 -21.43
N VAL A 342 -4.70 13.92 -20.97
CA VAL A 342 -3.47 13.83 -21.79
C VAL A 342 -3.15 12.39 -22.17
N PHE A 343 -3.25 11.47 -21.20
CA PHE A 343 -2.99 10.05 -21.41
C PHE A 343 -4.27 9.23 -21.24
N SER A 344 -4.41 8.15 -21.99
CA SER A 344 -5.57 7.24 -21.87
C SER A 344 -5.54 6.40 -20.59
N HIS A 345 -4.35 6.14 -20.06
CA HIS A 345 -4.13 5.34 -18.86
C HIS A 345 -3.15 6.04 -17.94
N TYR A 346 -3.36 5.90 -16.63
CA TYR A 346 -2.43 6.37 -15.63
C TYR A 346 -1.10 5.60 -15.71
N ALA A 347 -0.01 6.14 -15.16
CA ALA A 347 1.32 5.58 -15.39
C ALA A 347 1.54 4.15 -14.85
N HIS A 348 0.66 3.63 -13.99
CA HIS A 348 0.86 2.39 -13.23
C HIS A 348 2.21 2.30 -12.48
N ASN A 349 2.94 3.39 -12.33
CA ASN A 349 4.20 3.46 -11.59
C ASN A 349 4.31 4.81 -10.90
N THR A 350 4.48 4.81 -9.58
CA THR A 350 4.48 6.04 -8.76
C THR A 350 5.64 6.95 -9.14
N PHE A 351 6.81 6.38 -9.43
CA PHE A 351 7.99 7.17 -9.76
C PHE A 351 7.82 7.89 -11.10
N VAL A 352 7.24 7.19 -12.09
CA VAL A 352 6.96 7.77 -13.41
C VAL A 352 5.87 8.84 -13.32
N SER A 353 4.77 8.58 -12.61
CA SER A 353 3.71 9.58 -12.40
C SER A 353 4.22 10.80 -11.64
N VAL A 354 4.97 10.62 -10.54
CA VAL A 354 5.53 11.74 -9.78
C VAL A 354 6.57 12.52 -10.58
N LEU A 355 7.36 11.86 -11.43
CA LEU A 355 8.28 12.56 -12.33
C LEU A 355 7.53 13.49 -13.29
N TYR A 356 6.44 13.01 -13.88
CA TYR A 356 5.61 13.82 -14.78
C TYR A 356 4.88 14.95 -14.02
N GLU A 357 4.20 14.62 -12.93
CA GLU A 357 3.32 15.56 -12.22
C GLU A 357 4.11 16.58 -11.39
N ALA A 358 5.23 16.19 -10.78
CA ALA A 358 5.96 16.99 -9.81
C ALA A 358 7.46 17.20 -10.15
N GLY A 359 7.89 16.73 -11.32
CA GLY A 359 9.23 16.96 -11.85
C GLY A 359 10.34 16.25 -11.08
N LEU A 360 11.58 16.68 -11.33
CA LEU A 360 12.76 16.15 -10.67
C LEU A 360 12.69 16.31 -9.14
N PHE A 361 12.17 17.44 -8.64
CA PHE A 361 12.02 17.64 -7.20
C PHE A 361 11.01 16.68 -6.57
N GLY A 362 9.93 16.35 -7.29
CA GLY A 362 8.98 15.34 -6.87
C GLY A 362 9.64 13.97 -6.75
N LEU A 363 10.36 13.56 -7.80
CA LEU A 363 11.05 12.28 -7.85
C LEU A 363 12.08 12.13 -6.71
N VAL A 364 12.93 13.15 -6.51
CA VAL A 364 13.92 13.16 -5.42
C VAL A 364 13.25 13.06 -4.06
N SER A 365 12.14 13.78 -3.86
CA SER A 365 11.39 13.75 -2.61
C SER A 365 10.75 12.39 -2.34
N LEU A 366 10.26 11.70 -3.38
CA LEU A 366 9.71 10.35 -3.28
C LEU A 366 10.80 9.32 -2.96
N VAL A 367 11.96 9.40 -3.63
CA VAL A 367 13.13 8.56 -3.32
C VAL A 367 13.59 8.79 -1.88
N TYR A 368 13.62 10.05 -1.43
CA TYR A 368 13.94 10.40 -0.05
C TYR A 368 12.93 9.81 0.96
N LEU A 369 11.64 9.80 0.63
CA LEU A 369 10.59 9.17 1.45
C LEU A 369 10.86 7.68 1.64
N PHE A 370 11.14 6.94 0.56
CA PHE A 370 11.49 5.53 0.67
C PHE A 370 12.78 5.31 1.46
N ALA A 371 13.84 6.06 1.15
CA ALA A 371 15.12 5.96 1.87
C ALA A 371 14.95 6.22 3.37
N LEU A 372 14.15 7.22 3.76
CA LEU A 372 13.84 7.51 5.15
C LEU A 372 13.07 6.35 5.81
N ASN A 373 12.05 5.81 5.15
CA ASN A 373 11.27 4.69 5.65
C ASN A 373 12.12 3.43 5.86
N PHE A 374 12.99 3.08 4.90
CA PHE A 374 13.94 1.99 5.05
C PHE A 374 14.94 2.24 6.18
N LYS A 375 15.46 3.47 6.31
CA LYS A 375 16.34 3.86 7.42
C LYS A 375 15.64 3.71 8.77
N LEU A 376 14.35 4.06 8.86
CA LEU A 376 13.55 3.87 10.06
C LEU A 376 13.34 2.37 10.35
N ALA A 377 12.98 1.58 9.35
CA ALA A 377 12.81 0.12 9.45
C ALA A 377 14.09 -0.55 9.99
N MET A 378 15.25 -0.20 9.45
CA MET A 378 16.56 -0.72 9.88
C MET A 378 16.89 -0.42 11.34
N ARG A 379 16.37 0.69 11.88
CA ARG A 379 16.61 1.12 13.27
C ARG A 379 15.72 0.42 14.30
N THR A 380 14.77 -0.41 13.88
CA THR A 380 13.88 -1.16 14.79
C THR A 380 14.61 -2.28 15.54
N ALA A 381 13.98 -2.80 16.59
CA ALA A 381 14.49 -3.94 17.36
C ALA A 381 14.71 -5.17 16.45
N SER A 382 15.83 -5.89 16.66
CA SER A 382 16.22 -7.06 15.84
C SER A 382 15.11 -8.10 15.72
N GLY A 383 14.32 -8.27 16.79
CA GLY A 383 13.17 -9.17 16.84
C GLY A 383 11.93 -8.75 16.03
N ARG A 384 11.90 -7.57 15.40
CA ARG A 384 10.76 -7.14 14.55
C ARG A 384 11.21 -6.61 13.19
N ARG A 385 12.52 -6.35 13.04
CA ARG A 385 13.12 -5.75 11.85
C ARG A 385 12.82 -6.50 10.55
N PRO A 386 12.96 -7.84 10.44
CA PRO A 386 12.71 -8.52 9.17
C PRO A 386 11.28 -8.32 8.67
N LEU A 387 10.28 -8.44 9.57
CA LEU A 387 8.87 -8.22 9.24
C LEU A 387 8.61 -6.80 8.74
N ILE A 388 9.16 -5.80 9.44
CA ILE A 388 8.98 -4.39 9.10
C ILE A 388 9.69 -4.06 7.78
N MET A 389 10.90 -4.59 7.56
CA MET A 389 11.59 -4.45 6.27
C MET A 389 10.83 -5.11 5.14
N GLY A 390 10.34 -6.33 5.33
CA GLY A 390 9.50 -7.02 4.36
C GLY A 390 8.26 -6.19 3.99
N ALA A 391 7.60 -5.58 4.98
CA ALA A 391 6.47 -4.68 4.72
C ALA A 391 6.85 -3.46 3.86
N HIS A 392 7.96 -2.78 4.16
CA HIS A 392 8.42 -1.63 3.35
C HIS A 392 8.90 -2.03 1.96
N ILE A 393 9.56 -3.18 1.81
CA ILE A 393 9.96 -3.71 0.50
C ILE A 393 8.73 -4.05 -0.33
N GLY A 394 7.73 -4.71 0.26
CA GLY A 394 6.49 -5.03 -0.44
C GLY A 394 5.71 -3.77 -0.85
N PHE A 395 5.64 -2.75 0.02
CA PHE A 395 5.05 -1.46 -0.36
C PHE A 395 5.85 -0.78 -1.49
N PHE A 396 7.18 -0.86 -1.49
CA PHE A 396 8.01 -0.36 -2.59
C PHE A 396 7.70 -1.10 -3.91
N VAL A 397 7.55 -2.43 -3.88
CA VAL A 397 7.16 -3.23 -5.07
C VAL A 397 5.82 -2.77 -5.63
N LEU A 398 4.81 -2.48 -4.80
CA LEU A 398 3.53 -1.92 -5.27
C LEU A 398 3.72 -0.60 -6.02
N ASN A 399 4.67 0.24 -5.61
CA ASN A 399 4.90 1.54 -6.25
C ASN A 399 5.54 1.43 -7.63
N LEU A 400 6.09 0.27 -7.99
CA LEU A 400 6.64 0.02 -9.32
C LEU A 400 5.57 -0.35 -10.37
N ALA A 401 4.39 -0.81 -9.95
CA ALA A 401 3.39 -1.37 -10.88
C ALA A 401 1.90 -1.08 -10.55
N THR A 402 1.56 -0.40 -9.45
CA THR A 402 0.16 -0.18 -9.00
C THR A 402 -0.16 1.25 -8.53
N MET A 403 0.82 2.10 -8.23
CA MET A 403 0.61 3.45 -7.70
C MET A 403 -0.22 3.52 -6.40
N PRO A 404 0.19 2.87 -5.30
CA PRO A 404 -0.59 2.85 -4.06
C PRO A 404 -0.75 4.22 -3.39
N PHE A 405 0.04 5.24 -3.73
CA PHE A 405 -0.20 6.60 -3.23
C PHE A 405 -1.36 7.31 -3.93
N TRP A 406 -1.71 6.88 -5.13
CA TRP A 406 -2.86 7.40 -5.85
C TRP A 406 -4.18 6.94 -5.21
N LEU A 407 -4.18 5.72 -4.64
CA LEU A 407 -5.28 5.09 -3.91
C LEU A 407 -5.20 5.37 -2.41
N ILE A 408 -6.31 5.75 -1.77
CA ILE A 408 -6.33 5.96 -0.31
C ILE A 408 -6.05 4.65 0.45
N GLU A 409 -6.44 3.51 -0.11
CA GLU A 409 -6.16 2.17 0.41
C GLU A 409 -4.65 1.96 0.62
N GLY A 410 -3.81 2.45 -0.29
CA GLY A 410 -2.36 2.36 -0.15
C GLY A 410 -1.80 3.33 0.90
N ASN A 411 -2.45 4.49 1.10
CA ASN A 411 -2.13 5.37 2.22
C ASN A 411 -2.46 4.72 3.58
N VAL A 412 -3.54 3.94 3.68
CA VAL A 412 -3.85 3.14 4.88
C VAL A 412 -2.73 2.12 5.13
N LEU A 413 -2.32 1.38 4.10
CA LEU A 413 -1.26 0.38 4.18
C LEU A 413 0.06 0.97 4.70
N LEU A 414 0.50 2.09 4.10
CA LEU A 414 1.72 2.77 4.51
C LEU A 414 1.57 3.38 5.91
N ALA A 415 0.42 3.99 6.23
CA ALA A 415 0.18 4.59 7.54
C ALA A 415 0.37 3.58 8.68
N LEU A 416 -0.25 2.41 8.56
CA LEU A 416 -0.16 1.34 9.56
C LEU A 416 1.27 0.77 9.64
N THR A 417 1.94 0.61 8.51
CA THR A 417 3.32 0.11 8.44
C THR A 417 4.31 1.10 9.06
N LEU A 418 4.17 2.40 8.77
CA LEU A 418 5.00 3.45 9.33
C LEU A 418 4.74 3.60 10.84
N ALA A 419 3.47 3.62 11.27
CA ALA A 419 3.10 3.66 12.68
C ALA A 419 3.72 2.49 13.48
N TYR A 420 3.64 1.27 12.93
CA TYR A 420 4.25 0.10 13.56
C TYR A 420 5.78 0.16 13.57
N THR A 421 6.39 0.70 12.51
CA THR A 421 7.83 0.98 12.45
C THR A 421 8.26 1.89 13.59
N LEU A 422 7.56 3.00 13.79
CA LEU A 422 7.85 3.96 14.86
C LEU A 422 7.66 3.35 16.25
N HIS A 423 6.59 2.59 16.45
CA HIS A 423 6.34 1.89 17.71
C HIS A 423 7.45 0.88 18.04
N ALA A 424 7.90 0.10 17.05
CA ALA A 424 8.95 -0.89 17.23
C ALA A 424 10.34 -0.28 17.50
N GLN A 425 10.58 0.99 17.14
CA GLN A 425 11.81 1.71 17.51
C GLN A 425 11.84 2.13 18.98
N VAL A 426 10.70 2.53 19.56
CA VAL A 426 10.62 2.94 20.97
C VAL A 426 11.00 1.77 21.89
N LEU A 427 10.53 0.57 21.60
CA LEU A 427 10.86 -0.65 22.35
C LEU A 427 12.36 -0.96 22.37
N ARG A 428 13.09 -0.58 21.31
CA ARG A 428 14.56 -0.70 21.27
C ARG A 428 15.23 0.25 22.27
N ARG A 429 14.72 1.49 22.40
CA ARG A 429 15.29 2.49 23.33
C ARG A 429 15.08 2.09 24.80
N ILE A 430 13.95 1.47 25.13
CA ILE A 430 13.64 1.01 26.49
C ILE A 430 14.46 -0.23 26.89
N ARG A 431 14.91 -1.07 25.95
CA ARG A 431 15.82 -2.20 26.24
C ARG A 431 17.29 -1.81 26.37
N MET A 432 17.69 -0.61 25.95
CA MET A 432 19.06 -0.10 26.02
C MET A 432 19.53 0.60 27.32
N PRO A 433 18.76 0.73 28.42
CA PRO A 433 19.27 1.24 29.69
C PRO A 433 19.46 0.09 30.71
N ARG A 434 20.60 -0.62 30.65
CA ARG A 434 21.26 -1.26 31.82
C ARG A 434 22.58 -1.97 31.53
N MET A 435 22.88 -2.33 30.27
CA MET A 435 24.12 -3.07 29.96
C MET A 435 25.42 -2.23 29.95
N ARG A 436 25.37 -0.94 30.29
CA ARG A 436 26.55 -0.06 30.30
C ARG A 436 27.00 0.42 31.69
N LEU A 437 26.42 -0.10 32.77
CA LEU A 437 26.76 0.30 34.14
C LEU A 437 27.40 -0.82 34.99
N GLU A 438 27.59 -2.03 34.46
CA GLU A 438 28.21 -3.15 35.22
C GLU A 438 29.58 -3.59 34.68
N MET A 439 30.24 -2.80 33.82
CA MET A 439 31.61 -3.06 33.37
C MET A 439 32.56 -1.89 33.66
N SER A 440 32.47 -1.32 34.86
CA SER A 440 33.44 -0.31 35.36
C SER A 440 33.88 -0.56 36.81
N THR A 441 33.62 -1.73 37.38
CA THR A 441 34.16 -2.12 38.68
C THR A 441 34.42 -3.62 38.71
N ARG A 442 35.59 -4.01 38.20
CA ARG A 442 36.39 -5.14 38.71
C ARG A 442 37.82 -4.98 38.23
#